data_AF-A0A660CAD0-F1
#
_entry.id   AF-A0A660CAD0-F1
#
_cell.length_a   1.000
_cell.length_b   1.000
_cell.length_c   1.000
_cell.angle_alpha   90.00
_cell.angle_beta   90.00
_cell.angle_gamma   90.00
#
_symmetry.space_group_name_H-M   'P 1'
#
loop_
_entity.id
_entity.type
_entity.pdbx_description
1 polymer ?
#
loop_
_entity_poly.entity_id
_entity_poly.type
_entity_poly.pdbx_seq_one_letter_code
_entity_poly.pdbx_strand_id
1 'polypeptide(L)'
;MRLAPRAVARFGGPRLLAAGAVVQVALLVIIAAISFAGPEGRWQWELWFQLPGIAYGAALGLQFAPLIGVVMEAVPTEIAGLTGGLFSTMQQASVAIGIATLGGLLTTVASDSGFDTAFGVVLLVNVLGALAFGAAALVLGRVQRRRTAQADVR
;
A
#
# COMPACT_ATOMS: atom_id res chain seq x y z
N MET A 1 -1.68 19.75 -8.08
CA MET A 1 -1.65 18.26 -8.13
C MET A 1 -1.31 17.73 -9.53
N ARG A 2 -0.08 17.95 -10.04
CA ARG A 2 0.37 17.44 -11.37
C ARG A 2 1.61 16.53 -11.29
N LEU A 3 2.00 16.09 -10.09
CA LEU A 3 3.21 15.30 -9.85
C LEU A 3 3.01 13.81 -10.16
N ALA A 4 1.84 13.25 -9.81
CA ALA A 4 1.53 11.84 -10.06
C ALA A 4 1.50 11.47 -11.55
N PRO A 5 0.88 12.25 -12.47
CA PRO A 5 0.88 11.92 -13.89
C PRO A 5 2.30 11.97 -14.51
N ARG A 6 3.14 12.89 -14.02
CA ARG A 6 4.53 13.07 -14.51
C ARG A 6 5.47 11.98 -14.01
N ALA A 7 5.26 11.46 -12.80
CA ALA A 7 6.02 10.32 -12.30
C ALA A 7 5.65 9.02 -13.04
N VAL A 8 4.36 8.82 -13.33
CA VAL A 8 3.86 7.68 -14.13
C VAL A 8 4.43 7.71 -15.55
N ALA A 9 4.41 8.89 -16.20
CA ALA A 9 4.94 9.07 -17.55
C ALA A 9 6.47 8.89 -17.67
N ARG A 10 7.23 9.13 -16.58
CA ARG A 10 8.71 9.11 -16.62
C ARG A 10 9.34 7.78 -16.18
N PHE A 11 8.69 7.01 -15.31
CA PHE A 11 9.29 5.78 -14.74
C PHE A 11 8.58 4.48 -15.16
N GLY A 12 7.35 4.56 -15.68
CA GLY A 12 6.51 3.41 -16.03
C GLY A 12 5.74 2.89 -14.82
N GLY A 13 4.41 2.68 -14.98
CA GLY A 13 3.48 2.31 -13.90
C GLY A 13 3.98 1.22 -12.94
N PRO A 14 4.51 0.08 -13.42
CA PRO A 14 4.97 -1.02 -12.56
C PRO A 14 6.15 -0.66 -11.64
N ARG A 15 7.06 0.22 -12.07
CA ARG A 15 8.21 0.65 -11.24
C ARG A 15 7.77 1.58 -10.13
N LEU A 16 6.76 2.42 -10.38
CA LEU A 16 6.23 3.34 -9.38
C LEU A 16 5.45 2.59 -8.29
N LEU A 17 4.70 1.56 -8.67
CA LEU A 17 4.05 0.63 -7.75
C LEU A 17 5.07 -0.09 -6.85
N ALA A 18 6.16 -0.62 -7.44
CA ALA A 18 7.21 -1.28 -6.68
C ALA A 18 7.97 -0.32 -5.76
N ALA A 19 8.26 0.91 -6.21
CA ALA A 19 8.88 1.94 -5.37
C ALA A 19 7.99 2.32 -4.18
N GLY A 20 6.67 2.44 -4.39
CA GLY A 20 5.71 2.66 -3.32
C GLY A 20 5.70 1.53 -2.29
N ALA A 21 5.82 0.27 -2.73
CA ALA A 21 5.91 -0.88 -1.82
C ALA A 21 7.22 -0.89 -1.01
N VAL A 22 8.35 -0.53 -1.63
CA VAL A 22 9.64 -0.39 -0.93
C VAL A 22 9.58 0.71 0.13
N VAL A 23 9.03 1.89 -0.22
CA VAL A 23 8.85 2.99 0.73
C VAL A 23 7.94 2.57 1.88
N GLN A 24 6.85 1.85 1.58
CA GLN A 24 5.94 1.34 2.60
C GLN A 24 6.63 0.40 3.58
N VAL A 25 7.41 -0.57 3.09
CA VAL A 25 8.18 -1.49 3.94
C VAL A 25 9.21 -0.73 4.77
N ALA A 26 9.94 0.22 4.18
CA ALA A 26 10.91 1.04 4.90
C ALA A 26 10.26 1.82 6.05
N LEU A 27 9.08 2.39 5.84
CA LEU A 27 8.33 3.10 6.88
C LEU A 27 7.85 2.16 7.99
N LEU A 28 7.40 0.94 7.65
CA LEU A 28 7.04 -0.06 8.66
C LEU A 28 8.25 -0.49 9.50
N VAL A 29 9.44 -0.62 8.89
CA VAL A 29 10.69 -0.90 9.62
C VAL A 29 11.07 0.25 10.55
N ILE A 30 10.90 1.51 10.11
CA ILE A 30 11.14 2.68 10.96
C ILE A 30 10.16 2.69 12.15
N ILE A 31 8.88 2.40 11.91
CA ILE A 31 7.87 2.28 12.96
C ILE A 31 8.23 1.16 13.95
N ALA A 32 8.68 0.00 13.46
CA ALA A 32 9.16 -1.09 14.31
C ALA A 32 10.33 -0.63 15.18
N ALA A 33 11.33 0.01 14.58
CA ALA A 33 12.53 0.48 15.28
C ALA A 33 12.19 1.52 16.36
N ILE A 34 11.28 2.46 16.07
CA ILE A 34 10.80 3.44 17.06
C ILE A 34 10.08 2.74 18.21
N SER A 35 9.30 1.68 17.92
CA SER A 35 8.59 0.90 18.94
C SER A 35 9.55 0.19 19.90
N PHE A 36 10.67 -0.35 19.41
CA PHE A 36 11.66 -1.05 20.23
C PHE A 36 12.69 -0.13 20.91
N ALA A 37 12.93 1.06 20.36
CA ALA A 37 13.92 2.01 20.88
C ALA A 37 13.33 3.06 21.85
N GLY A 38 12.01 3.11 22.02
CA GLY A 38 11.33 4.07 22.88
C GLY A 38 11.73 3.90 24.36
N PRO A 39 12.30 4.94 25.02
CA PRO A 39 12.51 4.92 26.46
C PRO A 39 11.15 4.79 27.17
N GLU A 40 11.13 4.29 28.41
CA GLU A 40 9.95 4.15 29.29
C GLU A 40 9.16 5.47 29.56
N GLY A 41 9.48 6.56 28.87
CA GLY A 41 8.87 7.87 28.96
C GLY A 41 7.77 8.10 27.92
N ARG A 42 6.53 8.03 28.40
CA ARG A 42 5.22 8.29 27.76
C ARG A 42 5.05 9.60 26.95
N TRP A 43 6.10 10.41 26.76
CA TRP A 43 6.04 11.77 26.21
C TRP A 43 6.58 11.93 24.77
N GLN A 44 7.23 10.90 24.20
CA GLN A 44 7.72 10.91 22.81
C GLN A 44 6.90 10.02 21.85
N TRP A 45 5.88 9.33 22.37
CA TRP A 45 5.03 8.40 21.62
C TRP A 45 4.18 9.10 20.54
N GLU A 46 3.69 10.31 20.80
CA GLU A 46 2.69 11.00 19.97
C GLU A 46 3.23 11.64 18.67
N LEU A 47 4.44 12.24 18.71
CA LEU A 47 4.99 12.97 17.55
C LEU A 47 5.83 12.07 16.62
N TRP A 48 6.63 11.17 17.19
CA TRP A 48 7.59 10.38 16.42
C TRP A 48 6.94 9.27 15.60
N PHE A 49 5.75 8.80 15.99
CA PHE A 49 4.94 7.88 15.19
C PHE A 49 4.12 8.56 14.09
N GLN A 50 3.75 9.82 14.30
CA GLN A 50 2.83 10.53 13.40
C GLN A 50 3.48 10.82 12.04
N LEU A 51 4.75 11.22 12.04
CA LEU A 51 5.49 11.51 10.82
C LEU A 51 5.62 10.28 9.90
N PRO A 52 6.09 9.10 10.39
CA PRO A 52 6.06 7.86 9.63
C PRO A 52 4.65 7.45 9.19
N GLY A 53 3.63 7.64 10.04
CA GLY A 53 2.25 7.31 9.71
C GLY A 53 1.69 8.17 8.56
N ILE A 54 1.96 9.47 8.57
CA ILE A 54 1.59 10.38 7.47
C ILE A 54 2.34 9.99 6.19
N ALA A 55 3.63 9.71 6.30
CA ALA A 55 4.43 9.24 5.16
C ALA A 55 3.92 7.91 4.62
N TYR A 56 3.42 7.02 5.47
CA TYR A 56 2.84 5.74 5.08
C TYR A 56 1.54 5.94 4.29
N GLY A 57 0.69 6.87 4.73
CA GLY A 57 -0.49 7.31 3.97
C GLY A 57 -0.13 7.88 2.59
N ALA A 58 0.94 8.69 2.51
CA ALA A 58 1.43 9.20 1.23
C ALA A 58 1.94 8.08 0.31
N ALA A 59 2.64 7.07 0.86
CA ALA A 59 3.10 5.90 0.12
C ALA A 59 1.93 5.07 -0.43
N LEU A 60 0.85 4.90 0.34
CA LEU A 60 -0.39 4.26 -0.12
C LEU A 60 -1.00 5.02 -1.31
N GLY A 61 -1.06 6.35 -1.25
CA GLY A 61 -1.54 7.18 -2.36
C GLY A 61 -0.71 7.01 -3.63
N LEU A 62 0.62 6.85 -3.49
CA LEU A 62 1.52 6.62 -4.61
C LEU A 62 1.33 5.24 -5.27
N GLN A 63 0.88 4.23 -4.51
CA GLN A 63 0.53 2.92 -5.07
C GLN A 63 -0.84 2.93 -5.76
N PHE A 64 -1.85 3.58 -5.17
CA PHE A 64 -3.21 3.56 -5.71
C PHE A 64 -3.41 4.44 -6.94
N ALA A 65 -2.79 5.63 -6.99
CA ALA A 65 -3.03 6.57 -8.07
C ALA A 65 -2.67 6.01 -9.48
N PRO A 66 -1.51 5.35 -9.68
CA PRO A 66 -1.19 4.72 -10.96
C PRO A 66 -2.10 3.52 -11.26
N LEU A 67 -2.49 2.77 -10.24
CA LEU A 67 -3.33 1.58 -10.39
C LEU A 67 -4.70 1.95 -10.95
N ILE A 68 -5.32 2.99 -10.39
CA ILE A 68 -6.60 3.53 -10.87
C ILE A 68 -6.43 4.06 -12.30
N GLY A 69 -5.35 4.78 -12.58
CA GLY A 69 -5.06 5.27 -13.92
C GLY A 69 -5.03 4.16 -14.97
N VAL A 70 -4.30 3.07 -14.70
CA VAL A 70 -4.20 1.91 -15.62
C VAL A 70 -5.55 1.21 -15.79
N VAL A 71 -6.33 1.06 -14.72
CA VAL A 71 -7.66 0.43 -14.81
C VAL A 71 -8.58 1.29 -15.67
N MET A 72 -8.63 2.60 -15.42
CA MET A 72 -9.52 3.52 -16.14
C MET A 72 -9.09 3.74 -17.59
N GLU A 73 -7.81 3.59 -17.94
CA GLU A 73 -7.32 3.67 -19.32
C GLU A 73 -7.92 2.57 -20.23
N ALA A 74 -8.27 1.42 -19.66
CA ALA A 74 -8.91 0.32 -20.38
C ALA A 74 -10.45 0.43 -20.46
N VAL A 75 -11.04 1.47 -19.86
CA VAL A 75 -12.50 1.61 -19.70
C VAL A 75 -13.05 2.59 -20.74
N PRO A 76 -14.05 2.19 -21.55
CA PRO A 76 -14.74 3.09 -22.46
C PRO A 76 -15.38 4.27 -21.73
N THR A 77 -15.37 5.45 -22.36
CA THR A 77 -15.83 6.71 -21.77
C THR A 77 -17.30 6.68 -21.35
N GLU A 78 -18.12 5.89 -22.04
CA GLU A 78 -19.56 5.78 -21.82
C GLU A 78 -19.89 5.11 -20.48
N ILE A 79 -19.00 4.24 -19.98
CA ILE A 79 -19.16 3.48 -18.73
C ILE A 79 -18.12 3.83 -17.67
N ALA A 80 -17.31 4.87 -17.90
CA ALA A 80 -16.27 5.30 -16.97
C ALA A 80 -16.83 5.68 -15.59
N GLY A 81 -17.98 6.35 -15.56
CA GLY A 81 -18.66 6.72 -14.31
C GLY A 81 -19.14 5.51 -13.51
N LEU A 82 -19.75 4.51 -14.18
CA LEU A 82 -20.18 3.26 -13.55
C LEU A 82 -18.99 2.46 -13.01
N THR A 83 -17.92 2.36 -13.79
CA THR A 83 -16.72 1.61 -13.41
C THR A 83 -15.99 2.29 -12.25
N GLY A 84 -15.86 3.62 -12.26
CA GLY A 84 -15.27 4.37 -11.15
C GLY A 84 -16.07 4.24 -9.86
N GLY A 85 -17.41 4.27 -9.95
CA GLY A 85 -18.31 4.03 -8.82
C GLY A 85 -18.13 2.62 -8.24
N LEU A 86 -18.17 1.59 -9.09
CA LEU A 86 -17.95 0.19 -8.69
C LEU A 86 -16.56 -0.02 -8.07
N PHE A 87 -15.53 0.59 -8.66
CA PHE A 87 -14.18 0.49 -8.13
C PHE A 87 -14.08 1.10 -6.72
N SER A 88 -14.66 2.28 -6.51
CA SER A 88 -14.66 2.95 -5.21
C SER A 88 -15.42 2.16 -4.15
N THR A 89 -16.59 1.58 -4.46
CA THR A 89 -17.35 0.78 -3.51
C THR A 89 -16.63 -0.51 -3.14
N MET A 90 -16.04 -1.21 -4.12
CA MET A 90 -15.22 -2.40 -3.87
C MET A 90 -13.97 -2.07 -3.05
N GLN A 91 -13.33 -0.94 -3.32
CA GLN A 91 -12.20 -0.45 -2.53
C GLN A 91 -12.62 -0.19 -1.08
N GLN A 92 -13.70 0.56 -0.86
CA GLN A 92 -14.19 0.88 0.48
C GLN A 92 -14.61 -0.39 1.25
N ALA A 93 -15.31 -1.32 0.60
CA ALA A 93 -15.66 -2.61 1.21
C ALA A 93 -14.41 -3.41 1.60
N SER A 94 -13.42 -3.48 0.71
CA SER A 94 -12.15 -4.17 0.98
C SER A 94 -11.38 -3.53 2.14
N VAL A 95 -11.36 -2.20 2.22
CA VAL A 95 -10.74 -1.45 3.32
C VAL A 95 -11.45 -1.74 4.64
N ALA A 96 -12.79 -1.72 4.65
CA ALA A 96 -13.57 -2.04 5.84
C ALA A 96 -13.29 -3.47 6.35
N ILE A 97 -13.25 -4.45 5.44
CA ILE A 97 -12.88 -5.83 5.76
C ILE A 97 -11.45 -5.90 6.33
N GLY A 98 -10.51 -5.19 5.72
CA GLY A 98 -9.11 -5.15 6.19
C GLY A 98 -9.00 -4.58 7.60
N ILE A 99 -9.68 -3.45 7.88
CA ILE A 99 -9.70 -2.83 9.21
C ILE A 99 -10.32 -3.77 10.25
N ALA A 100 -11.46 -4.40 9.92
CA ALA A 100 -12.12 -5.34 10.82
C ALA A 100 -11.23 -6.57 11.11
N THR A 101 -10.56 -7.10 10.10
CA THR A 101 -9.68 -8.27 10.22
C THR A 101 -8.44 -7.95 11.06
N LEU A 102 -7.75 -6.85 10.76
CA LEU A 102 -6.54 -6.45 11.49
C LEU A 102 -6.87 -6.00 12.92
N GLY A 103 -7.99 -5.28 13.11
CA GLY A 103 -8.48 -4.89 14.44
C GLY A 103 -8.84 -6.12 15.28
N GLY A 104 -9.54 -7.09 14.70
CA GLY A 104 -9.85 -8.36 15.36
C GLY A 104 -8.60 -9.18 15.70
N LEU A 105 -7.62 -9.23 14.79
CA LEU A 105 -6.33 -9.87 15.07
C LEU A 105 -5.60 -9.18 16.24
N LEU A 106 -5.57 -7.84 16.25
CA LEU A 106 -4.94 -7.07 17.32
C LEU A 106 -5.58 -7.40 18.67
N THR A 107 -6.91 -7.32 18.78
CA THR A 107 -7.60 -7.55 20.05
C THR A 107 -7.47 -8.99 20.54
N THR A 108 -7.51 -9.96 19.62
CA THR A 108 -7.35 -11.39 19.94
C THR A 108 -5.94 -11.70 20.43
N VAL A 109 -4.90 -11.15 19.80
CA VAL A 109 -3.53 -11.38 20.28
C VAL A 109 -3.24 -10.59 21.56
N ALA A 110 -3.82 -9.39 21.69
CA ALA A 110 -3.64 -8.54 22.87
C ALA A 110 -4.29 -9.14 24.13
N SER A 111 -5.41 -9.85 24.00
CA SER A 111 -6.06 -10.51 25.15
C SER A 111 -5.17 -11.57 25.80
N ASP A 112 -4.33 -12.24 25.00
CA ASP A 112 -3.53 -13.37 25.46
C ASP A 112 -2.08 -12.97 25.80
N SER A 113 -1.49 -12.06 25.01
CA SER A 113 -0.03 -11.79 25.01
C SER A 113 0.34 -10.32 25.24
N GLY A 114 -0.63 -9.45 25.51
CA GLY A 114 -0.44 -8.01 25.70
C GLY A 114 -0.31 -7.22 24.38
N PHE A 115 -0.47 -5.89 24.48
CA PHE A 115 -0.54 -4.99 23.33
C PHE A 115 0.78 -4.86 22.56
N ASP A 116 1.93 -4.98 23.22
CA ASP A 116 3.23 -4.87 22.55
C ASP A 116 3.46 -6.03 21.56
N THR A 117 3.18 -7.26 22.00
CA THR A 117 3.25 -8.46 21.16
C THR A 117 2.23 -8.39 20.03
N ALA A 118 0.99 -7.99 20.35
CA ALA A 118 -0.08 -7.86 19.35
C ALA A 118 0.26 -6.83 18.27
N PHE A 119 0.83 -5.70 18.67
CA PHE A 119 1.29 -4.66 17.74
C PHE A 119 2.38 -5.20 16.82
N GLY A 120 3.38 -5.92 17.35
CA GLY A 120 4.43 -6.56 16.55
C GLY A 120 3.88 -7.55 15.53
N VAL A 121 2.91 -8.37 15.90
CA VAL A 121 2.25 -9.33 15.00
C VAL A 121 1.51 -8.61 13.87
N VAL A 122 0.70 -7.60 14.19
CA VAL A 122 -0.06 -6.83 13.20
C VAL A 122 0.89 -6.08 12.25
N LEU A 123 2.00 -5.56 12.77
CA LEU A 123 3.04 -4.91 11.96
C LEU A 123 3.68 -5.90 10.98
N LEU A 124 3.99 -7.12 11.43
CA LEU A 124 4.52 -8.19 10.57
C LEU A 124 3.54 -8.54 9.45
N VAL A 125 2.25 -8.68 9.76
CA VAL A 125 1.21 -8.96 8.76
C VAL A 125 1.15 -7.83 7.72
N ASN A 126 1.27 -6.57 8.12
CA ASN A 126 1.33 -5.44 7.19
C ASN A 126 2.58 -5.49 6.29
N VAL A 127 3.75 -5.81 6.84
CA VAL A 127 4.99 -5.97 6.05
C VAL A 127 4.82 -7.08 5.02
N LEU A 128 4.27 -8.24 5.40
CA LEU A 128 4.01 -9.35 4.49
C LEU A 128 3.02 -8.95 3.39
N GLY A 129 1.96 -8.23 3.73
CA GLY A 129 1.00 -7.69 2.77
C GLY A 129 1.64 -6.72 1.77
N ALA A 130 2.49 -5.80 2.25
CA ALA A 130 3.22 -4.86 1.41
C ALA A 130 4.19 -5.57 0.45
N LEU A 131 4.90 -6.58 0.93
CA LEU A 131 5.79 -7.42 0.11
C LEU A 131 5.02 -8.21 -0.94
N ALA A 132 3.87 -8.80 -0.57
CA ALA A 132 3.01 -9.53 -1.50
C ALA A 132 2.48 -8.60 -2.61
N PHE A 133 2.04 -7.39 -2.25
CA PHE A 133 1.61 -6.37 -3.22
C PHE A 133 2.75 -5.96 -4.15
N GLY A 134 3.93 -5.67 -3.59
CA GLY A 134 5.12 -5.34 -4.37
C GLY A 134 5.51 -6.46 -5.34
N ALA A 135 5.46 -7.72 -4.89
CA ALA A 135 5.71 -8.88 -5.75
C ALA A 135 4.68 -8.98 -6.89
N ALA A 136 3.39 -8.82 -6.59
CA ALA A 136 2.33 -8.83 -7.60
C ALA A 136 2.52 -7.71 -8.64
N ALA A 137 2.90 -6.51 -8.21
CA ALA A 137 3.21 -5.40 -9.09
C ALA A 137 4.41 -5.70 -10.03
N LEU A 138 5.45 -6.35 -9.51
CA LEU A 138 6.60 -6.78 -10.32
C LEU A 138 6.22 -7.86 -11.33
N VAL A 139 5.38 -8.83 -10.94
CA VAL A 139 4.87 -9.86 -11.86
C VAL A 139 4.06 -9.22 -12.98
N LEU A 140 3.15 -8.29 -12.65
CA LEU A 140 2.35 -7.58 -13.64
C LEU A 140 3.22 -6.79 -14.63
N GLY A 141 4.24 -6.09 -14.13
CA GLY A 141 5.20 -5.38 -14.97
C GLY A 141 6.00 -6.29 -15.91
N ARG A 142 6.33 -7.52 -15.48
CA ARG A 142 6.99 -8.52 -16.33
C ARG A 142 6.05 -9.02 -17.43
N VAL A 143 4.79 -9.28 -17.11
CA VAL A 143 3.78 -9.75 -18.08
C VAL A 143 3.51 -8.68 -19.15
N GLN A 144 3.36 -7.41 -18.75
CA GLN A 144 3.16 -6.31 -19.70
C GLN A 144 4.32 -6.17 -20.67
N ARG A 145 5.58 -6.21 -20.18
CA ARG A 145 6.77 -6.15 -21.05
C ARG A 145 6.84 -7.28 -22.07
N ARG A 146 6.41 -8.49 -21.70
CA ARG A 146 6.37 -9.63 -22.62
C ARG A 146 5.33 -9.42 -23.73
N ARG A 147 4.17 -8.84 -23.41
CA ARG A 147 3.12 -8.57 -24.40
C ARG A 147 3.52 -7.51 -25.41
N THR A 148 4.16 -6.42 -24.98
CA THR A 148 4.67 -5.39 -25.92
C THR A 148 5.77 -5.94 -26.82
N ALA A 149 6.71 -6.73 -26.28
CA ALA A 149 7.75 -7.37 -27.10
C ALA A 149 7.19 -8.36 -28.15
N GLN A 150 6.03 -8.96 -27.93
CA GLN A 150 5.35 -9.83 -28.90
C GLN A 150 4.56 -9.06 -29.96
N ALA A 151 4.14 -7.84 -29.66
CA ALA A 151 3.40 -6.99 -30.59
C ALA A 151 4.33 -6.35 -31.64
N ASP A 152 5.57 -5.98 -31.27
CA ASP A 152 6.57 -5.42 -32.19
C ASP A 152 7.15 -6.44 -33.20
N VAL A 153 6.89 -7.74 -33.00
CA VAL A 153 7.41 -8.83 -33.87
C VAL A 153 6.38 -9.25 -34.92
N ARG A 154 5.15 -8.73 -34.87
CA ARG A 154 4.07 -9.00 -35.84
C ARG A 154 3.90 -7.85 -36.81
#